data_AF-A3ILT0-F1
#
_entry.id   AF-A3ILT0-F1
#
_cell.length_a   1.000
_cell.length_b   1.000
_cell.length_c   1.000
_cell.angle_alpha   90.00
_cell.angle_beta   90.00
_cell.angle_gamma   90.00
#
_symmetry.space_group_name_H-M   'P 1'
#
loop_
_entity.id
_entity.type
_entity.pdbx_description
1 polymer ?
#
loop_
_entity_poly.entity_id
_entity_poly.type
_entity_poly.pdbx_seq_one_letter_code
_entity_poly.pdbx_strand_id
1 'polypeptide(L)'
;MGVICGGGNANKSLGDNQGAIADYNQAIKLNPDYAAAYNNRGIAKKSFGDKQGAIFDYNQAAQLYSQQNKMDKYLDAVEQVKKLENK
;
A
#
# COMPACT_ATOMS: atom_id res chain seq x y z
N MET A 1 14.36 33.87 -6.81
CA MET A 1 13.61 33.21 -5.72
C MET A 1 12.29 32.75 -6.31
N GLY A 2 12.11 31.45 -6.52
CA GLY A 2 11.04 30.91 -7.36
C GLY A 2 9.66 31.08 -6.76
N VAL A 3 8.75 31.63 -7.55
CA VAL A 3 7.30 31.55 -7.30
C VAL A 3 6.75 30.58 -8.33
N ILE A 4 6.41 29.37 -7.88
CA ILE A 4 5.53 28.47 -8.64
C ILE A 4 4.19 28.48 -7.93
N CYS A 5 3.33 29.40 -8.34
CA CYS A 5 1.88 29.24 -8.20
C CYS A 5 1.41 28.47 -9.44
N GLY A 6 1.22 27.16 -9.30
CA GLY A 6 0.64 26.32 -10.35
C GLY A 6 0.32 24.93 -9.82
N GLY A 7 -0.97 24.63 -9.60
CA GLY A 7 -1.44 23.25 -9.35
C GLY A 7 -1.78 22.90 -7.90
N GLY A 8 -2.62 23.69 -7.22
CA GLY A 8 -2.99 23.48 -5.81
C GLY A 8 -3.86 22.25 -5.49
N ASN A 9 -4.39 21.52 -6.47
CA ASN A 9 -5.38 20.45 -6.20
C ASN A 9 -4.92 19.02 -6.53
N ALA A 10 -3.71 18.81 -7.06
CA ALA A 10 -3.19 17.46 -7.38
C ALA A 10 -2.13 16.94 -6.38
N ASN A 11 -1.50 17.83 -5.60
CA ASN A 11 -0.37 17.46 -4.74
C ASN A 11 -0.75 16.92 -3.35
N LYS A 12 -1.99 17.14 -2.87
CA LYS A 12 -2.41 16.60 -1.56
C LYS A 12 -2.43 15.07 -1.57
N SER A 13 -3.12 14.47 -2.54
CA SER A 13 -3.19 13.00 -2.64
C SER A 13 -1.83 12.34 -2.95
N LEU A 14 -0.96 12.99 -3.73
CA LEU A 14 0.37 12.44 -4.05
C LEU A 14 1.34 12.55 -2.87
N GLY A 15 1.33 13.68 -2.14
CA GLY A 15 2.17 13.87 -0.95
C GLY A 15 1.76 12.97 0.22
N ASP A 16 0.45 12.79 0.42
CA ASP A 16 -0.07 11.95 1.50
C ASP A 16 0.24 10.45 1.27
N ASN A 17 0.24 9.99 0.01
CA ASN A 17 0.58 8.60 -0.33
C ASN A 17 2.05 8.28 -0.06
N GLN A 18 2.98 9.19 -0.37
CA GLN A 18 4.41 8.98 -0.11
C GLN A 18 4.72 8.98 1.38
N GLY A 19 4.10 9.88 2.16
CA GLY A 19 4.19 9.88 3.61
C GLY A 19 3.68 8.57 4.22
N ALA A 20 2.49 8.12 3.79
CA ALA A 20 1.91 6.86 4.26
C ALA A 20 2.80 5.65 3.95
N ILE A 21 3.42 5.59 2.76
CA ILE A 21 4.35 4.50 2.41
C ILE A 21 5.55 4.49 3.37
N ALA A 22 6.09 5.66 3.72
CA ALA A 22 7.21 5.77 4.67
C ALA A 22 6.81 5.29 6.07
N ASP A 23 5.62 5.68 6.55
CA ASP A 23 5.10 5.25 7.85
C ASP A 23 4.90 3.73 7.91
N TYR A 24 4.31 3.14 6.85
CA TYR A 24 4.15 1.69 6.78
C TYR A 24 5.48 0.95 6.65
N ASN A 25 6.47 1.53 5.96
CA ASN A 25 7.82 0.97 5.93
C ASN A 25 8.43 0.91 7.33
N GLN A 26 8.24 1.96 8.14
CA GLN A 26 8.73 1.97 9.51
C GLN A 26 7.99 0.94 10.38
N ALA A 27 6.66 0.84 10.22
CA ALA A 27 5.87 -0.19 10.90
C ALA A 27 6.34 -1.61 10.57
N ILE A 28 6.68 -1.87 9.30
CA ILE A 28 7.21 -3.16 8.83
C ILE A 28 8.60 -3.44 9.41
N LYS A 29 9.46 -2.41 9.53
CA LYS A 29 10.78 -2.56 10.18
C LYS A 29 10.65 -2.91 11.66
N LEU A 30 9.67 -2.32 12.34
CA LEU A 30 9.40 -2.59 13.76
C LEU A 30 8.74 -3.95 13.97
N ASN A 31 7.84 -4.35 13.07
CA ASN A 31 7.16 -5.63 13.10
C ASN A 31 7.02 -6.20 11.67
N PRO A 32 7.94 -7.09 11.25
CA PRO A 32 7.91 -7.68 9.92
C PRO A 32 6.72 -8.62 9.70
N ASP A 33 6.05 -9.06 10.77
CA ASP A 33 4.87 -9.93 10.70
C ASP A 33 3.55 -9.14 10.69
N TYR A 34 3.63 -7.82 10.60
CA TYR A 34 2.45 -6.96 10.61
C TYR A 34 1.76 -6.89 9.25
N ALA A 35 0.99 -7.92 8.94
CA ALA A 35 0.23 -8.08 7.67
C ALA A 35 -0.57 -6.84 7.26
N ALA A 36 -1.17 -6.13 8.22
CA ALA A 36 -1.97 -4.94 7.94
C ALA A 36 -1.13 -3.77 7.40
N ALA A 37 0.12 -3.61 7.84
CA ALA A 37 1.00 -2.58 7.28
C ALA A 37 1.34 -2.87 5.82
N TYR A 38 1.59 -4.13 5.44
CA TYR A 38 1.79 -4.49 4.03
C TYR A 38 0.52 -4.19 3.21
N ASN A 39 -0.65 -4.58 3.69
CA ASN A 39 -1.90 -4.31 2.98
C ASN A 39 -2.13 -2.80 2.77
N ASN A 40 -1.90 -1.99 3.81
CA ASN A 40 -2.10 -0.55 3.72
C ASN A 40 -1.02 0.14 2.87
N ARG A 41 0.22 -0.35 2.91
CA ARG A 41 1.29 0.09 1.99
C ARG A 41 0.93 -0.21 0.55
N GLY A 42 0.34 -1.38 0.28
CA GLY A 42 -0.19 -1.74 -1.03
C GLY A 42 -1.30 -0.80 -1.51
N ILE A 43 -2.22 -0.40 -0.63
CA ILE A 43 -3.25 0.61 -0.93
C ILE A 43 -2.61 1.95 -1.29
N ALA A 44 -1.65 2.42 -0.50
CA ALA A 44 -0.97 3.69 -0.74
C ALA A 44 -0.19 3.68 -2.07
N LYS A 45 0.54 2.59 -2.37
CA LYS A 45 1.23 2.39 -3.65
C LYS A 45 0.27 2.33 -4.84
N LYS A 46 -0.86 1.63 -4.69
CA LYS A 46 -1.93 1.61 -5.71
C LYS A 46 -2.43 3.02 -6.00
N SER A 47 -2.73 3.80 -4.97
CA SER A 47 -3.17 5.19 -5.10
C SER A 47 -2.09 6.09 -5.69
N PHE A 48 -0.82 5.75 -5.48
CA PHE A 48 0.33 6.41 -6.10
C PHE A 48 0.56 6.00 -7.57
N GLY A 49 -0.14 4.97 -8.06
CA GLY A 49 0.00 4.44 -9.42
C GLY A 49 1.04 3.31 -9.55
N ASP A 50 1.72 2.94 -8.47
CA ASP A 50 2.63 1.79 -8.41
C ASP A 50 1.83 0.50 -8.21
N LYS A 51 1.22 0.01 -9.30
CA LYS A 51 0.45 -1.24 -9.30
C LYS A 51 1.32 -2.45 -8.93
N GLN A 52 2.54 -2.51 -9.46
CA GLN A 52 3.43 -3.67 -9.25
C GLN A 52 3.89 -3.77 -7.79
N GLY A 53 4.28 -2.63 -7.21
CA GLY A 53 4.63 -2.56 -5.79
C GLY A 53 3.43 -2.81 -4.87
N ALA A 54 2.22 -2.42 -5.30
CA ALA A 54 1.00 -2.75 -4.57
C ALA A 54 0.71 -4.26 -4.57
N ILE A 55 0.82 -4.93 -5.73
CA ILE A 55 0.65 -6.39 -5.84
C ILE A 55 1.65 -7.12 -4.95
N PHE A 56 2.92 -6.71 -4.97
CA PHE A 56 3.96 -7.29 -4.12
C PHE A 56 3.57 -7.18 -2.63
N ASP A 57 3.13 -6.01 -2.19
CA ASP A 57 2.73 -5.79 -0.80
C ASP A 57 1.49 -6.58 -0.39
N TYR A 58 0.48 -6.67 -1.27
CA TYR A 58 -0.70 -7.49 -0.99
C TYR A 58 -0.38 -8.98 -0.90
N ASN A 59 0.54 -9.49 -1.73
CA ASN A 59 1.00 -10.86 -1.63
C ASN A 59 1.70 -11.14 -0.29
N GLN A 60 2.57 -10.24 0.17
CA GLN A 60 3.18 -10.37 1.49
C GLN A 60 2.14 -10.31 2.62
N ALA A 61 1.16 -9.41 2.52
CA ALA A 61 0.06 -9.33 3.46
C ALA A 61 -0.74 -10.65 3.50
N ALA A 62 -1.05 -11.23 2.33
CA ALA A 62 -1.77 -12.49 2.22
C ALA A 62 -1.02 -13.65 2.89
N GLN A 63 0.29 -13.77 2.64
CA GLN A 63 1.11 -14.79 3.30
C GLN A 63 1.05 -14.68 4.83
N LEU A 64 1.22 -13.47 5.36
CA LEU A 64 1.16 -13.23 6.80
C LEU A 64 -0.25 -13.44 7.37
N TYR A 65 -1.30 -13.06 6.64
CA TYR A 65 -2.68 -13.32 7.07
C TYR A 65 -3.01 -14.81 7.11
N SER A 66 -2.49 -15.60 6.16
CA SER A 66 -2.61 -17.05 6.18
C SER A 66 -1.93 -17.64 7.42
N GLN A 67 -0.72 -17.19 7.76
CA GLN A 67 -0.01 -17.61 8.98
C GLN A 67 -0.74 -17.21 10.27
N GLN A 68 -1.44 -16.07 10.25
CA GLN A 68 -2.20 -15.55 11.38
C GLN A 68 -3.62 -16.14 11.48
N ASN A 69 -3.99 -17.11 10.64
CA ASN A 69 -5.36 -17.66 10.54
C ASN A 69 -6.44 -16.60 10.24
N LYS A 70 -6.06 -15.47 9.62
CA LYS A 70 -6.96 -14.37 9.24
C LYS A 70 -7.46 -14.58 7.81
N MET A 71 -8.24 -15.64 7.59
CA MET A 71 -8.73 -16.01 6.25
C MET A 71 -9.54 -14.90 5.57
N ASP A 72 -10.37 -14.14 6.30
CA ASP A 72 -11.15 -13.04 5.72
C ASP A 72 -10.23 -12.00 5.04
N LYS A 73 -9.19 -11.57 5.77
CA LYS A 73 -8.23 -10.58 5.25
C LYS A 73 -7.29 -11.15 4.18
N TYR A 74 -7.03 -12.45 4.24
CA TYR A 74 -6.30 -13.15 3.18
C TYR A 74 -7.08 -13.09 1.86
N LEU A 75 -8.38 -13.41 1.89
CA LEU A 75 -9.24 -13.34 0.71
C LEU A 75 -9.31 -11.92 0.16
N ASP A 76 -9.45 -10.91 1.04
CA ASP A 76 -9.43 -9.51 0.64
C ASP A 76 -8.13 -9.13 -0.08
N ALA A 77 -6.97 -9.50 0.48
CA ALA A 77 -5.67 -9.19 -0.11
C ALA A 77 -5.50 -9.83 -1.50
N VAL A 78 -5.87 -11.10 -1.65
CA VAL A 78 -5.83 -11.81 -2.94
C VAL A 78 -6.81 -11.19 -3.95
N GLU A 79 -7.98 -10.74 -3.50
CA GLU A 79 -8.94 -10.04 -4.36
C GLU A 79 -8.36 -8.71 -4.86
N GLN A 80 -7.67 -7.95 -4.00
CA GLN A 80 -7.00 -6.71 -4.43
C GLN A 80 -5.93 -6.96 -5.49
N VAL A 81 -5.16 -8.05 -5.36
CA VAL A 81 -4.17 -8.46 -6.38
C VAL A 81 -4.86 -8.72 -7.71
N LYS A 82 -5.91 -9.57 -7.73
CA LYS A 82 -6.67 -9.86 -8.96
C LYS A 82 -7.26 -8.60 -9.59
N LYS A 83 -7.76 -7.65 -8.79
CA LYS A 83 -8.28 -6.37 -9.28
C LYS A 83 -7.21 -5.51 -9.94
N LEU A 84 -5.96 -5.63 -9.50
CA LEU A 84 -4.83 -4.88 -10.05
C LEU A 84 -4.20 -5.54 -11.28
N GLU A 85 -4.19 -6.86 -11.34
CA GLU A 85 -3.71 -7.62 -12.51
C GLU A 85 -4.62 -7.48 -13.72
N ASN A 86 -5.94 -7.34 -13.49
CA ASN A 86 -6.95 -7.24 -14.56
C ASN A 86 -7.23 -5.80 -15.01
N LYS A 87 -6.39 -4.82 -14.64
CA LYS A 87 -6.55 -3.39 -14.95
C LYS A 87 -5.31 -2.80 -15.59
#